data_AF-A0A1V5PYD9-F1
#
_entry.id   AF-A0A1V5PYD9-F1
#
_cell.length_a   1.000
_cell.length_b   1.000
_cell.length_c   1.000
_cell.angle_alpha   90.00
_cell.angle_beta   90.00
_cell.angle_gamma   90.00
#
_symmetry.space_group_name_H-M   'P 1'
#
loop_
_entity.id
_entity.type
_entity.pdbx_description
1 polymer ?
#
loop_
_entity_poly.entity_id
_entity_poly.type
_entity_poly.pdbx_seq_one_letter_code
_entity_poly.pdbx_strand_id
1 'polypeptide(L)'
;MKHVKTEILIPGMVVARDVIQDGQLILPKGLTLTDRAIYRLSTYNITDIRIEDPVGMEVEEIVEESSDIADVESDNIDAAAEADSVLEALIGIKDTSKQVIAEFEEPSHFEKLKASPQFKQFRSDFTENVGELKSTMNDIVEKNVPIDVDHMIGDTLKIIDSQSNTFSVFDMLHNMRDFDDLTFTHSMNVAMICNVFAQWLKLPEEEVKLATSCGMLHDIGKLKIEDTIIKKPGKLTDTEFKLIQSHPAFGYHILQNQNISEHIKLSALEHHEKCDGSGYPMKLTADKIDRYAKLVAIADVYDAMTADRVYRKGMCPFKVIEIFEEEGLQKYDVVFIMTFLESVVNTYIDNRVLLSDGRIGTVKWINKQQLSKPMLQMEDGSFLELAKNRELSIVQIL
;
A
#
# COMPACT_ATOMS: atom_id res chain seq x y z
N MET A 1 19.41 -24.53 -11.62
CA MET A 1 18.56 -23.67 -10.75
C MET A 1 19.42 -22.50 -10.32
N LYS A 2 18.94 -21.27 -10.48
CA LYS A 2 19.68 -20.05 -10.16
C LYS A 2 19.22 -19.46 -8.83
N HIS A 3 20.16 -18.90 -8.08
CA HIS A 3 19.87 -18.10 -6.91
C HIS A 3 19.66 -16.66 -7.36
N VAL A 4 18.47 -16.10 -7.15
CA VAL A 4 18.09 -14.82 -7.76
C VAL A 4 17.48 -13.92 -6.71
N LYS A 5 17.97 -12.67 -6.65
CA LYS A 5 17.45 -11.65 -5.74
C LYS A 5 15.98 -11.34 -6.08
N THR A 6 15.16 -11.15 -5.05
CA THR A 6 13.73 -10.83 -5.18
C THR A 6 13.49 -9.55 -5.97
N GLU A 7 14.44 -8.62 -5.93
CA GLU A 7 14.44 -7.35 -6.67
C GLU A 7 14.52 -7.50 -8.19
N ILE A 8 15.07 -8.60 -8.69
CA ILE A 8 15.22 -8.89 -10.12
C ILE A 8 14.31 -10.05 -10.57
N LEU A 9 13.43 -10.54 -9.68
CA LEU A 9 12.41 -11.49 -10.07
C LEU A 9 11.37 -10.79 -10.93
N ILE A 10 10.98 -11.45 -12.01
CA ILE A 10 9.90 -11.00 -12.89
C ILE A 10 8.82 -12.08 -12.99
N PRO A 11 7.56 -11.68 -13.26
CA PRO A 11 6.52 -12.65 -13.56
C PRO A 11 6.92 -13.61 -14.67
N GLY A 12 6.59 -14.90 -14.52
CA GLY A 12 6.94 -15.97 -15.46
C GLY A 12 8.11 -16.85 -15.03
N MET A 13 8.98 -16.42 -14.11
CA MET A 13 10.03 -17.26 -13.54
C MET A 13 9.42 -18.39 -12.67
N VAL A 14 10.02 -19.59 -12.65
CA VAL A 14 9.48 -20.74 -11.89
C VAL A 14 10.29 -20.98 -10.62
N VAL A 15 9.61 -21.10 -9.48
CA VAL A 15 10.22 -21.37 -8.17
C VAL A 15 10.80 -22.80 -8.14
N ALA A 16 12.12 -22.93 -7.98
CA ALA A 16 12.81 -24.23 -8.01
C ALA A 16 12.73 -25.03 -6.70
N ARG A 17 12.43 -24.39 -5.57
CA ARG A 17 12.29 -25.02 -4.24
C ARG A 17 11.23 -24.31 -3.41
N ASP A 18 10.57 -25.06 -2.52
CA ASP A 18 9.65 -24.47 -1.54
C ASP A 18 10.36 -23.34 -0.79
N VAL A 19 9.72 -22.16 -0.80
CA VAL A 19 10.14 -21.00 -0.04
C VAL A 19 9.36 -21.04 1.25
N ILE A 20 10.04 -21.35 2.36
CA ILE A 20 9.45 -21.55 3.69
C ILE A 20 10.12 -20.57 4.65
N GLN A 21 9.31 -19.80 5.39
CA GLN A 21 9.77 -18.89 6.44
C GLN A 21 9.02 -19.24 7.73
N ASP A 22 9.73 -19.42 8.84
CA ASP A 22 9.15 -19.78 10.15
C ASP A 22 8.19 -20.99 10.15
N GLY A 23 8.50 -22.01 9.34
CA GLY A 23 7.66 -23.21 9.20
C GLY A 23 6.37 -23.00 8.39
N GLN A 24 6.14 -21.79 7.88
CA GLN A 24 5.04 -21.47 6.97
C GLN A 24 5.52 -21.54 5.52
N LEU A 25 4.78 -22.26 4.68
CA LEU A 25 5.01 -22.27 3.24
C LEU A 25 4.60 -20.92 2.62
N ILE A 26 5.58 -20.19 2.09
CA ILE A 26 5.38 -18.88 1.47
C ILE A 26 5.10 -19.05 -0.02
N LEU A 27 5.98 -19.74 -0.76
CA LEU A 27 5.75 -20.13 -2.15
C LEU A 27 6.09 -21.62 -2.35
N PRO A 28 5.23 -22.44 -2.98
CA PRO A 28 5.56 -23.81 -3.32
C PRO A 28 6.53 -23.92 -4.51
N LYS A 29 7.33 -24.98 -4.54
CA LYS A 29 8.11 -25.41 -5.69
C LYS A 29 7.20 -25.60 -6.91
N GLY A 30 7.68 -25.18 -8.08
CA GLY A 30 6.96 -25.26 -9.35
C GLY A 30 5.98 -24.11 -9.58
N LEU A 31 5.83 -23.19 -8.62
CA LEU A 31 5.01 -21.99 -8.82
C LEU A 31 5.66 -21.08 -9.86
N THR A 32 4.90 -20.72 -10.90
CA THR A 32 5.25 -19.60 -11.78
C THR A 32 5.01 -18.29 -11.03
N LEU A 33 6.06 -17.50 -10.86
CA LEU A 33 6.00 -16.21 -10.19
C LEU A 33 5.03 -15.28 -10.91
N THR A 34 4.18 -14.65 -10.12
CA THR A 34 3.35 -13.51 -10.49
C THR A 34 3.82 -12.29 -9.70
N ASP A 35 3.37 -11.08 -10.05
CA ASP A 35 3.68 -9.87 -9.26
C ASP A 35 3.29 -10.03 -7.78
N ARG A 36 2.21 -10.79 -7.52
CA ARG A 36 1.74 -11.13 -6.16
C ARG A 36 2.65 -12.11 -5.44
N ALA A 37 3.19 -13.13 -6.13
CA ALA A 37 4.17 -14.03 -5.55
C ALA A 37 5.46 -13.28 -5.18
N ILE A 38 5.93 -12.40 -6.06
CA ILE A 38 7.10 -11.54 -5.82
C ILE A 38 6.84 -10.57 -4.67
N TYR A 39 5.65 -9.95 -4.61
CA TYR A 39 5.28 -9.10 -3.49
C TYR A 39 5.18 -9.86 -2.17
N ARG A 40 4.62 -11.08 -2.17
CA ARG A 40 4.58 -11.92 -0.98
C ARG A 40 5.98 -12.18 -0.45
N LEU A 41 6.97 -12.41 -1.32
CA LEU A 41 8.37 -12.48 -0.89
C LEU A 41 8.82 -11.20 -0.18
N SER A 42 8.45 -10.02 -0.69
CA SER A 42 8.75 -8.75 -0.01
C SER A 42 8.03 -8.57 1.34
N THR A 43 6.77 -9.01 1.46
CA THR A 43 6.00 -8.96 2.72
C THR A 43 6.59 -9.86 3.80
N TYR A 44 7.10 -11.02 3.39
CA TYR A 44 7.82 -11.96 4.26
C TYR A 44 9.32 -11.68 4.32
N ASN A 45 9.75 -10.56 3.72
CA ASN A 45 11.12 -10.10 3.75
C ASN A 45 12.12 -11.18 3.27
N ILE A 46 11.78 -11.91 2.21
CA ILE A 46 12.62 -12.89 1.51
C ILE A 46 13.39 -12.16 0.40
N THR A 47 14.72 -12.30 0.36
CA THR A 47 15.63 -11.43 -0.46
C THR A 47 16.00 -12.07 -1.76
N ASP A 48 15.85 -13.37 -1.81
CA ASP A 48 16.38 -14.22 -2.83
C ASP A 48 15.61 -15.53 -2.72
N ILE A 49 15.40 -16.15 -3.87
CA ILE A 49 14.82 -17.47 -3.95
C ILE A 49 15.58 -18.26 -5.01
N ARG A 50 15.39 -19.58 -5.00
CA ARG A 50 15.87 -20.42 -6.10
C ARG A 50 14.82 -20.48 -7.18
N ILE A 51 15.19 -20.11 -8.40
CA ILE A 51 14.37 -20.28 -9.60
C ILE A 51 14.95 -21.35 -10.51
N GLU A 52 14.10 -21.98 -11.32
CA GLU A 52 14.54 -22.88 -12.39
C GLU A 52 15.36 -22.10 -13.40
N ASP A 53 16.30 -22.75 -14.09
CA ASP A 53 17.18 -22.05 -15.02
C ASP A 53 16.33 -21.39 -16.11
N PRO A 54 16.33 -20.05 -16.22
CA PRO A 54 15.51 -19.37 -17.21
C PRO A 54 16.04 -19.73 -18.59
N VAL A 55 15.17 -20.25 -19.45
CA VAL A 55 15.51 -20.50 -20.86
C VAL A 55 15.73 -19.14 -21.52
N GLY A 56 17.00 -18.76 -21.75
CA GLY A 56 17.36 -17.60 -22.57
C GLY A 56 17.55 -16.25 -21.85
N MET A 57 17.74 -16.20 -20.54
CA MET A 57 18.14 -14.96 -19.85
C MET A 57 19.42 -15.13 -19.01
N GLU A 58 20.44 -14.34 -19.32
CA GLU A 58 21.60 -14.13 -18.45
C GLU A 58 21.16 -13.32 -17.22
N VAL A 59 21.48 -13.83 -16.03
CA VAL A 59 21.15 -13.19 -14.75
C VAL A 59 22.44 -13.23 -13.94
N GLU A 60 22.90 -12.09 -13.45
CA GLU A 60 24.15 -11.96 -12.67
C GLU A 60 24.09 -12.85 -11.42
N GLU A 61 25.14 -13.66 -11.23
CA GLU A 61 25.27 -14.63 -10.15
C GLU A 61 25.82 -13.97 -8.88
N ILE A 62 25.31 -14.39 -7.71
CA ILE A 62 25.90 -13.98 -6.42
C ILE A 62 27.09 -14.90 -6.15
N VAL A 63 28.32 -14.37 -6.24
CA VAL A 63 29.54 -15.07 -5.81
C VAL A 63 29.72 -14.85 -4.30
N GLU A 64 29.76 -15.92 -3.52
CA GLU A 64 30.17 -15.86 -2.11
C GLU A 64 31.71 -15.81 -2.06
N GLU A 65 32.29 -14.66 -1.72
CA GLU A 65 33.74 -14.56 -1.46
C GLU A 65 34.08 -15.08 -0.06
N SER A 66 34.74 -16.23 -0.01
CA SER A 66 35.51 -16.69 1.14
C SER A 66 36.86 -15.98 1.20
N SER A 67 37.24 -15.52 2.38
CA SER A 67 38.55 -14.92 2.69
C SER A 67 39.71 -15.87 2.37
N ASP A 68 40.67 -15.41 1.55
CA ASP A 68 42.11 -15.57 1.78
C ASP A 68 42.94 -14.76 0.76
N ILE A 69 44.05 -14.19 1.24
CA ILE A 69 44.94 -13.21 0.59
C ILE A 69 45.93 -13.91 -0.37
N ALA A 70 46.17 -13.36 -1.57
CA ALA A 70 47.51 -13.19 -2.17
C ALA A 70 47.48 -12.45 -3.54
N ASP A 71 48.47 -11.58 -3.73
CA ASP A 71 48.80 -10.80 -4.93
C ASP A 71 48.94 -11.62 -6.23
N VAL A 72 48.52 -11.08 -7.39
CA VAL A 72 49.27 -11.09 -8.68
C VAL A 72 48.81 -9.93 -9.59
N GLU A 73 49.81 -9.38 -10.28
CA GLU A 73 49.88 -8.26 -11.21
C GLU A 73 48.96 -8.27 -12.46
N SER A 74 48.92 -7.07 -13.05
CA SER A 74 48.35 -6.63 -14.33
C SER A 74 48.71 -7.49 -15.55
N ASP A 75 47.75 -7.63 -16.48
CA ASP A 75 47.92 -7.23 -17.90
C ASP A 75 46.65 -7.47 -18.75
N ASN A 76 46.52 -6.65 -19.81
CA ASN A 76 45.69 -6.76 -21.03
C ASN A 76 44.25 -6.18 -21.10
N ILE A 77 44.22 -4.90 -21.48
CA ILE A 77 43.60 -4.28 -22.68
C ILE A 77 42.90 -5.22 -23.68
N ASP A 78 41.64 -4.87 -24.02
CA ASP A 78 40.86 -5.10 -25.27
C ASP A 78 39.40 -5.62 -25.09
N ALA A 79 38.57 -4.87 -24.34
CA ALA A 79 37.11 -5.10 -24.32
C ALA A 79 36.25 -3.81 -24.28
N ALA A 80 36.85 -2.63 -24.39
CA ALA A 80 36.15 -1.35 -24.23
C ALA A 80 35.61 -0.75 -25.55
N ALA A 81 35.92 -1.33 -26.72
CA ALA A 81 35.57 -0.73 -28.02
C ALA A 81 34.24 -1.22 -28.62
N GLU A 82 33.67 -2.34 -28.16
CA GLU A 82 32.38 -2.85 -28.66
C GLU A 82 31.17 -2.35 -27.86
N ALA A 83 31.37 -1.90 -26.61
CA ALA A 83 30.29 -1.39 -25.75
C ALA A 83 29.78 0.00 -26.14
N ASP A 84 30.62 0.86 -26.73
CA ASP A 84 30.26 2.23 -27.09
C ASP A 84 29.36 2.31 -28.34
N SER A 85 29.53 1.39 -29.32
CA SER A 85 28.70 1.43 -30.54
C SER A 85 27.25 0.99 -30.30
N VAL A 86 27.01 0.15 -29.29
CA VAL A 86 25.66 -0.32 -28.89
C VAL A 86 24.96 0.76 -28.05
N LEU A 87 25.71 1.52 -27.24
CA LEU A 87 25.18 2.62 -26.44
C LEU A 87 24.73 3.80 -27.32
N GLU A 88 25.46 4.15 -28.38
CA GLU A 88 25.04 5.21 -29.32
C GLU A 88 23.78 4.82 -30.12
N ALA A 89 23.60 3.54 -30.46
CA ALA A 89 22.39 3.04 -31.13
C ALA A 89 21.15 3.03 -30.19
N LEU A 90 21.34 2.78 -28.89
CA LEU A 90 20.26 2.83 -27.89
C LEU A 90 19.84 4.26 -27.51
N ILE A 91 20.75 5.24 -27.61
CA ILE A 91 20.44 6.65 -27.39
C ILE A 91 19.62 7.22 -28.56
N GLY A 92 19.89 6.80 -29.80
CA GLY A 92 19.15 7.24 -31.00
C GLY A 92 17.67 6.79 -31.06
N ILE A 93 17.29 5.73 -30.34
CA ILE A 93 15.90 5.23 -30.28
C ILE A 93 15.08 5.94 -29.18
N LYS A 94 15.73 6.54 -28.18
CA LYS A 94 15.03 7.25 -27.09
C LYS A 94 14.50 8.63 -27.48
N ASP A 95 15.02 9.23 -28.56
CA ASP A 95 14.71 10.62 -28.91
C ASP A 95 13.46 10.79 -29.79
N THR A 96 12.99 9.72 -30.46
CA THR A 96 11.76 9.77 -31.26
C THR A 96 10.50 9.71 -30.38
N SER A 97 10.58 9.09 -29.20
CA SER A 97 9.48 9.07 -28.21
C SER A 97 9.28 10.40 -27.49
N LYS A 98 10.29 11.28 -27.41
CA LYS A 98 10.16 12.60 -26.78
C LYS A 98 9.56 13.65 -27.72
N GLN A 99 9.76 13.54 -29.02
CA GLN A 99 9.21 14.51 -29.99
C GLN A 99 7.72 14.30 -30.31
N VAL A 100 7.15 13.13 -30.05
CA VAL A 100 5.71 12.87 -30.30
C VAL A 100 4.83 13.24 -29.10
N ILE A 101 5.39 13.41 -27.89
CA ILE A 101 4.62 13.73 -26.67
C ILE A 101 4.49 15.25 -26.44
N ALA A 102 5.22 16.09 -27.18
CA ALA A 102 5.37 17.51 -26.84
C ALA A 102 4.24 18.45 -27.30
N GLU A 103 3.17 17.99 -27.95
CA GLU A 103 2.19 18.92 -28.56
C GLU A 103 0.77 18.95 -28.00
N PHE A 104 0.36 18.08 -27.07
CA PHE A 104 -0.94 18.24 -26.38
C PHE A 104 -0.94 17.57 -25.02
N GLU A 105 -0.49 18.25 -23.96
CA GLU A 105 -0.81 17.81 -22.60
C GLU A 105 -1.47 18.96 -21.85
N GLU A 106 -2.81 18.97 -21.89
CA GLU A 106 -3.52 19.58 -20.78
C GLU A 106 -3.06 18.87 -19.49
N PRO A 107 -2.81 19.62 -18.40
CA PRO A 107 -2.37 19.02 -17.17
C PRO A 107 -3.36 17.95 -16.72
N SER A 108 -2.84 16.84 -16.21
CA SER A 108 -3.64 15.71 -15.78
C SER A 108 -4.62 16.13 -14.67
N HIS A 109 -5.65 15.30 -14.41
CA HIS A 109 -6.58 15.59 -13.32
C HIS A 109 -5.83 15.78 -12.00
N PHE A 110 -4.81 14.96 -11.74
CA PHE A 110 -3.95 15.07 -10.56
C PHE A 110 -3.12 16.35 -10.53
N GLU A 111 -2.54 16.75 -11.67
CA GLU A 111 -1.75 17.99 -11.73
C GLU A 111 -2.63 19.23 -11.52
N LYS A 112 -3.82 19.24 -12.13
CA LYS A 112 -4.83 20.29 -11.92
C LYS A 112 -5.28 20.34 -10.46
N LEU A 113 -5.55 19.19 -9.85
CA LEU A 113 -5.96 19.11 -8.45
C LEU A 113 -4.84 19.57 -7.52
N LYS A 114 -3.61 19.05 -7.66
CA LYS A 114 -2.45 19.44 -6.83
C LYS A 114 -2.13 20.93 -6.93
N ALA A 115 -2.40 21.56 -8.08
CA ALA A 115 -2.23 23.00 -8.27
C ALA A 115 -3.36 23.85 -7.64
N SER A 116 -4.52 23.26 -7.37
CA SER A 116 -5.71 23.96 -6.89
C SER A 116 -5.52 24.60 -5.51
N PRO A 117 -6.13 25.77 -5.25
CA PRO A 117 -6.14 26.37 -3.92
C PRO A 117 -6.71 25.44 -2.84
N GLN A 118 -7.73 24.65 -3.20
CA GLN A 118 -8.42 23.71 -2.33
C GLN A 118 -7.47 22.61 -1.85
N PHE A 119 -6.71 21.99 -2.76
CA PHE A 119 -5.72 20.98 -2.40
C PHE A 119 -4.58 21.56 -1.56
N LYS A 120 -4.11 22.77 -1.88
CA LYS A 120 -3.07 23.44 -1.10
C LYS A 120 -3.52 23.72 0.34
N GLN A 121 -4.77 24.15 0.52
CA GLN A 121 -5.35 24.34 1.85
C GLN A 121 -5.49 23.01 2.58
N PHE A 122 -6.09 22.00 1.94
CA PHE A 122 -6.21 20.65 2.50
C PHE A 122 -4.85 20.10 2.96
N ARG A 123 -3.82 20.23 2.11
CA ARG A 123 -2.45 19.81 2.43
C ARG A 123 -1.89 20.54 3.64
N SER A 124 -2.13 21.84 3.74
CA SER A 124 -1.69 22.65 4.88
C SER A 124 -2.35 22.19 6.18
N ASP A 125 -3.69 22.13 6.19
CA ASP A 125 -4.47 21.74 7.37
C ASP A 125 -4.13 20.31 7.81
N PHE A 126 -3.97 19.40 6.85
CA PHE A 126 -3.54 18.02 7.11
C PHE A 126 -2.15 17.98 7.76
N THR A 127 -1.20 18.77 7.26
CA THR A 127 0.18 18.78 7.81
C THR A 127 0.21 19.29 9.24
N GLU A 128 -0.52 20.37 9.51
CA GLU A 128 -0.65 20.95 10.85
C GLU A 128 -1.26 19.94 11.83
N ASN A 129 -2.37 19.31 11.43
CA ASN A 129 -3.05 18.33 12.25
C ASN A 129 -2.21 17.06 12.49
N VAL A 130 -1.41 16.60 11.52
CA VAL A 130 -0.44 15.51 11.76
C VAL A 130 0.60 15.90 12.83
N GLY A 131 1.04 17.17 12.85
CA GLY A 131 1.94 17.69 13.88
C GLY A 131 1.32 17.68 15.28
N GLU A 132 0.07 18.12 15.38
CA GLU A 132 -0.69 18.12 16.64
C GLU A 132 -0.99 16.69 17.13
N LEU A 133 -1.45 15.82 16.23
CA LEU A 133 -1.67 14.40 16.51
C LEU A 133 -0.40 13.73 17.05
N LYS A 134 0.74 14.00 16.41
CA LYS A 134 2.04 13.53 16.86
C LYS A 134 2.35 13.99 18.28
N SER A 135 2.17 15.28 18.59
CA SER A 135 2.39 15.80 19.94
C SER A 135 1.49 15.10 20.97
N THR A 136 0.19 15.02 20.69
CA THR A 136 -0.80 14.43 21.58
C THR A 136 -0.54 12.94 21.82
N MET A 137 -0.26 12.15 20.78
CA MET A 137 0.02 10.72 20.93
C MET A 137 1.30 10.47 21.72
N ASN A 138 2.36 11.26 21.53
CA ASN A 138 3.56 11.15 22.35
C ASN A 138 3.28 11.49 23.82
N ASP A 139 2.50 12.54 24.10
CA ASP A 139 2.11 12.90 25.47
C ASP A 139 1.27 11.80 26.15
N ILE A 140 0.36 11.14 25.42
CA ILE A 140 -0.39 9.98 25.92
C ILE A 140 0.59 8.85 26.30
N VAL A 141 1.57 8.54 25.44
CA VAL A 141 2.46 7.39 25.61
C VAL A 141 3.56 7.61 26.65
N GLU A 142 4.10 8.83 26.73
CA GLU A 142 5.22 9.19 27.61
C GLU A 142 4.76 9.70 28.97
N LYS A 143 3.66 10.47 29.00
CA LYS A 143 3.18 11.18 30.20
C LYS A 143 1.85 10.63 30.73
N ASN A 144 1.22 9.68 30.02
CA ASN A 144 -0.08 9.11 30.38
C ASN A 144 -1.18 10.18 30.53
N VAL A 145 -1.18 11.17 29.64
CA VAL A 145 -2.21 12.22 29.58
C VAL A 145 -3.58 11.57 29.29
N PRO A 146 -4.67 12.01 29.96
CA PRO A 146 -6.01 11.55 29.63
C PRO A 146 -6.38 11.82 28.17
N ILE A 147 -7.00 10.84 27.51
CA ILE A 147 -7.42 10.98 26.12
C ILE A 147 -8.75 11.73 26.04
N ASP A 148 -8.76 12.86 25.35
CA ASP A 148 -9.95 13.56 24.89
C ASP A 148 -10.16 13.26 23.40
N VAL A 149 -11.04 12.29 23.13
CA VAL A 149 -11.27 11.79 21.77
C VAL A 149 -11.88 12.87 20.87
N ASP A 150 -12.81 13.66 21.40
CA ASP A 150 -13.51 14.70 20.63
C ASP A 150 -12.54 15.81 20.22
N HIS A 151 -11.61 16.18 21.12
CA HIS A 151 -10.56 17.11 20.80
C HIS A 151 -9.61 16.55 19.73
N MET A 152 -9.15 15.30 19.87
CA MET A 152 -8.20 14.68 18.94
C MET A 152 -8.74 14.55 17.51
N ILE A 153 -10.02 14.18 17.35
CA ILE A 153 -10.61 14.03 16.01
C ILE A 153 -11.16 15.34 15.46
N GLY A 154 -11.29 16.39 16.28
CA GLY A 154 -11.98 17.62 15.94
C GLY A 154 -11.44 18.29 14.67
N ASP A 155 -10.13 18.44 14.56
CA ASP A 155 -9.51 19.05 13.38
C ASP A 155 -9.53 18.12 12.17
N THR A 156 -9.48 16.80 12.38
CA THR A 156 -9.66 15.82 11.29
C THR A 156 -11.05 15.93 10.69
N LEU A 157 -12.08 16.04 11.53
CA LEU A 157 -13.46 16.22 11.09
C LEU A 157 -13.65 17.55 10.34
N LYS A 158 -13.05 18.66 10.81
CA LYS A 158 -13.09 19.93 10.07
C LYS A 158 -12.48 19.81 8.68
N ILE A 159 -11.35 19.11 8.54
CA ILE A 159 -10.73 18.86 7.23
C ILE A 159 -11.69 18.07 6.34
N ILE A 160 -12.33 17.03 6.86
CA ILE A 160 -13.31 16.22 6.12
C ILE A 160 -14.53 17.05 5.72
N ASP A 161 -15.11 17.81 6.64
CA ASP A 161 -16.32 18.61 6.44
C ASP A 161 -16.10 19.80 5.50
N SER A 162 -14.85 20.24 5.34
CA SER A 162 -14.49 21.26 4.33
C SER A 162 -14.58 20.74 2.89
N GLN A 163 -14.66 19.41 2.70
CA GLN A 163 -14.74 18.78 1.40
C GLN A 163 -16.19 18.67 0.92
N SER A 164 -16.36 18.69 -0.40
CA SER A 164 -17.70 18.67 -1.01
C SER A 164 -18.48 17.38 -0.76
N ASN A 165 -17.78 16.25 -0.63
CA ASN A 165 -18.33 14.92 -0.36
C ASN A 165 -17.20 13.93 -0.01
N THR A 166 -17.57 12.70 0.35
CA THR A 166 -16.64 11.61 0.68
C THR A 166 -15.68 11.23 -0.45
N PHE A 167 -16.09 11.35 -1.72
CA PHE A 167 -15.21 11.03 -2.85
C PHE A 167 -14.08 12.06 -2.99
N SER A 168 -14.39 13.34 -2.75
CA SER A 168 -13.41 14.43 -2.69
C SER A 168 -12.34 14.16 -1.63
N VAL A 169 -12.71 13.65 -0.45
CA VAL A 169 -11.75 13.30 0.60
C VAL A 169 -10.76 12.23 0.12
N PHE A 170 -11.26 11.15 -0.49
CA PHE A 170 -10.42 10.06 -1.01
C PHE A 170 -9.48 10.52 -2.12
N ASP A 171 -9.96 11.40 -2.99
CA ASP A 171 -9.15 11.97 -4.06
C ASP A 171 -8.04 12.88 -3.51
N MET A 172 -8.34 13.71 -2.51
CA MET A 172 -7.31 14.51 -1.82
C MET A 172 -6.26 13.63 -1.15
N LEU A 173 -6.66 12.59 -0.42
CA LEU A 173 -5.75 11.64 0.25
C LEU A 173 -4.86 10.89 -0.75
N HIS A 174 -5.42 10.49 -1.90
CA HIS A 174 -4.65 9.85 -2.96
C HIS A 174 -3.49 10.74 -3.45
N ASN A 175 -3.68 12.06 -3.41
CA ASN A 175 -2.70 13.04 -3.87
C ASN A 175 -1.70 13.51 -2.79
N MET A 176 -1.86 13.05 -1.54
CA MET A 176 -1.02 13.43 -0.39
C MET A 176 0.13 12.47 -0.10
N ARG A 177 0.44 11.53 -1.01
CA ARG A 177 1.33 10.39 -0.73
C ARG A 177 2.82 10.73 -0.59
N ASP A 178 3.23 11.97 -0.89
CA ASP A 178 4.63 12.43 -0.84
C ASP A 178 5.11 12.86 0.59
N PHE A 179 4.53 12.34 1.69
CA PHE A 179 4.79 12.83 3.06
C PHE A 179 5.77 11.97 3.90
N ASP A 180 6.69 12.66 4.60
CA ASP A 180 7.90 12.09 5.22
C ASP A 180 7.73 11.46 6.63
N ASP A 181 6.61 11.65 7.34
CA ASP A 181 6.38 11.03 8.66
C ASP A 181 5.35 9.91 8.58
N LEU A 182 5.82 8.71 8.25
CA LEU A 182 4.97 7.57 7.88
C LEU A 182 3.96 7.17 8.96
N THR A 183 4.30 7.17 10.25
CA THR A 183 3.42 6.61 11.29
C THR A 183 2.23 7.52 11.59
N PHE A 184 2.46 8.82 11.80
CA PHE A 184 1.38 9.76 12.14
C PHE A 184 0.55 10.14 10.92
N THR A 185 1.20 10.27 9.75
CA THR A 185 0.50 10.43 8.47
C THR A 185 -0.40 9.24 8.18
N HIS A 186 0.09 8.02 8.38
CA HIS A 186 -0.71 6.79 8.23
C HIS A 186 -1.88 6.76 9.21
N SER A 187 -1.65 7.08 10.49
CA SER A 187 -2.74 7.13 11.49
C SER A 187 -3.82 8.15 11.10
N MET A 188 -3.43 9.32 10.58
CA MET A 188 -4.37 10.32 10.08
C MET A 188 -5.11 9.85 8.82
N ASN A 189 -4.41 9.26 7.86
CA ASN A 189 -5.03 8.71 6.65
C ASN A 189 -6.05 7.63 7.00
N VAL A 190 -5.68 6.67 7.86
CA VAL A 190 -6.56 5.59 8.30
C VAL A 190 -7.76 6.16 9.06
N ALA A 191 -7.60 7.20 9.89
CA ALA A 191 -8.72 7.88 10.54
C ALA A 191 -9.71 8.48 9.52
N MET A 192 -9.20 9.21 8.52
CA MET A 192 -10.03 9.83 7.48
C MET A 192 -10.71 8.79 6.57
N ILE A 193 -10.00 7.70 6.24
CA ILE A 193 -10.55 6.56 5.50
C ILE A 193 -11.66 5.89 6.32
N CYS A 194 -11.44 5.64 7.62
CA CYS A 194 -12.44 5.04 8.49
C CYS A 194 -13.70 5.90 8.61
N ASN A 195 -13.53 7.23 8.69
CA ASN A 195 -14.65 8.17 8.72
C ASN A 195 -15.52 8.02 7.44
N VAL A 196 -14.89 8.16 6.28
CA VAL A 196 -15.58 8.04 4.99
C VAL A 196 -16.22 6.65 4.83
N PHE A 197 -15.50 5.60 5.21
CA PHE A 197 -15.98 4.23 5.12
C PHE A 197 -17.21 4.00 6.02
N ALA A 198 -17.21 4.52 7.24
CA ALA A 198 -18.38 4.49 8.12
C ALA A 198 -19.60 5.24 7.52
N GLN A 199 -19.38 6.35 6.82
CA GLN A 199 -20.44 7.06 6.09
C GLN A 199 -20.98 6.24 4.91
N TRP A 200 -20.13 5.50 4.20
CA TRP A 200 -20.56 4.59 3.13
C TRP A 200 -21.40 3.43 3.65
N LEU A 201 -21.06 2.93 4.84
CA LEU A 201 -21.85 1.95 5.61
C LEU A 201 -23.15 2.53 6.19
N LYS A 202 -23.41 3.84 5.99
CA LYS A 202 -24.61 4.54 6.49
C LYS A 202 -24.74 4.49 8.01
N LEU A 203 -23.60 4.52 8.72
CA LEU A 203 -23.60 4.56 10.17
C LEU A 203 -24.06 5.93 10.68
N PRO A 204 -24.68 5.99 11.87
CA PRO A 204 -24.98 7.26 12.57
C PRO A 204 -23.73 8.10 12.81
N GLU A 205 -23.90 9.42 12.94
CA GLU A 205 -22.78 10.37 13.14
C GLU A 205 -21.85 9.99 14.30
N GLU A 206 -22.41 9.57 15.43
CA GLU A 206 -21.62 9.16 16.60
C GLU A 206 -20.79 7.89 16.34
N GLU A 207 -21.31 6.97 15.52
CA GLU A 207 -20.59 5.76 15.10
C GLU A 207 -19.52 6.10 14.04
N VAL A 208 -19.75 7.11 13.21
CA VAL A 208 -18.74 7.66 12.28
C VAL A 208 -17.59 8.30 13.06
N LYS A 209 -17.88 9.11 14.08
CA LYS A 209 -16.87 9.68 14.98
C LYS A 209 -16.08 8.57 15.66
N LEU A 210 -16.78 7.57 16.22
CA LEU A 210 -16.14 6.43 16.87
C LEU A 210 -15.21 5.64 15.91
N ALA A 211 -15.66 5.36 14.68
CA ALA A 211 -14.81 4.72 13.66
C ALA A 211 -13.57 5.56 13.32
N THR A 212 -13.73 6.88 13.26
CA THR A 212 -12.62 7.84 13.05
C THR A 212 -11.58 7.69 14.17
N SER A 213 -12.04 7.68 15.43
CA SER A 213 -11.18 7.53 16.61
C SER A 213 -10.48 6.16 16.65
N CYS A 214 -11.19 5.10 16.28
CA CYS A 214 -10.63 3.75 16.15
C CYS A 214 -9.49 3.73 15.13
N GLY A 215 -9.69 4.33 13.94
CA GLY A 215 -8.64 4.45 12.92
C GLY A 215 -7.47 5.33 13.36
N MET A 216 -7.72 6.42 14.08
CA MET A 216 -6.66 7.33 14.55
C MET A 216 -5.72 6.68 15.57
N LEU A 217 -6.24 5.84 16.46
CA LEU A 217 -5.50 5.29 17.59
C LEU A 217 -5.05 3.83 17.38
N HIS A 218 -5.39 3.19 16.25
CA HIS A 218 -5.12 1.77 16.00
C HIS A 218 -3.64 1.40 16.20
N ASP A 219 -2.75 2.31 15.81
CA ASP A 219 -1.32 2.10 15.73
C ASP A 219 -0.53 2.75 16.88
N ILE A 220 -1.20 3.29 17.91
CA ILE A 220 -0.54 4.01 19.02
C ILE A 220 0.54 3.18 19.72
N GLY A 221 0.41 1.86 19.70
CA GLY A 221 1.41 0.95 20.24
C GLY A 221 2.77 0.97 19.53
N LYS A 222 2.85 1.46 18.27
CA LYS A 222 4.13 1.63 17.56
C LYS A 222 5.07 2.60 18.27
N LEU A 223 4.54 3.54 19.06
CA LEU A 223 5.32 4.48 19.86
C LEU A 223 6.07 3.83 21.04
N LYS A 224 5.81 2.55 21.34
CA LYS A 224 6.60 1.76 22.31
C LYS A 224 7.77 1.02 21.67
N ILE A 225 7.92 1.09 20.36
CA ILE A 225 8.99 0.42 19.61
C ILE A 225 10.03 1.47 19.23
N GLU A 226 11.31 1.11 19.33
CA GLU A 226 12.40 2.03 18.99
C GLU A 226 12.33 2.49 17.52
N ASP A 227 12.57 3.78 17.31
CA ASP A 227 12.61 4.41 15.99
C ASP A 227 13.63 3.76 15.05
N THR A 228 14.73 3.24 15.61
CA THR A 228 15.77 2.47 14.89
C THR A 228 15.22 1.23 14.19
N ILE A 229 14.14 0.65 14.73
CA ILE A 229 13.46 -0.53 14.19
C ILE A 229 12.33 -0.09 13.25
N ILE A 230 11.49 0.85 13.69
CA ILE A 230 10.34 1.33 12.89
C ILE A 230 10.78 1.99 11.58
N LYS A 231 11.88 2.76 11.61
CA LYS A 231 12.39 3.52 10.46
C LYS A 231 13.58 2.84 9.78
N LYS A 232 13.84 1.56 10.08
CA LYS A 232 14.99 0.83 9.54
C LYS A 232 14.96 0.82 8.00
N PRO A 233 15.98 1.36 7.31
CA PRO A 233 16.06 1.29 5.85
C PRO A 233 16.53 -0.10 5.45
N GLY A 234 15.59 -1.04 5.35
CA GLY A 234 15.86 -2.40 4.88
C GLY A 234 15.18 -3.46 5.72
N LYS A 235 15.75 -4.66 5.65
CA LYS A 235 15.17 -5.87 6.23
C LYS A 235 15.15 -5.84 7.75
N LEU A 236 13.96 -6.11 8.30
CA LEU A 236 13.81 -6.47 9.70
C LEU A 236 14.31 -7.91 9.90
N THR A 237 15.03 -8.12 10.99
CA THR A 237 15.31 -9.45 11.54
C THR A 237 14.03 -10.06 12.09
N ASP A 238 13.96 -11.38 12.23
CA ASP A 238 12.78 -12.06 12.78
C ASP A 238 12.41 -11.53 14.18
N THR A 239 13.41 -11.15 14.98
CA THR A 239 13.20 -10.57 16.31
C THR A 239 12.62 -9.16 16.25
N GLU A 240 13.15 -8.30 15.38
CA GLU A 240 12.61 -6.95 15.15
C GLU A 240 11.18 -7.02 14.60
N PHE A 241 10.92 -7.96 13.69
CA PHE A 241 9.60 -8.19 13.12
C PHE A 241 8.59 -8.65 14.18
N LYS A 242 8.97 -9.62 15.03
CA LYS A 242 8.14 -10.05 16.17
C LYS A 242 7.86 -8.92 17.16
N LEU A 243 8.84 -8.04 17.39
CA LEU A 243 8.63 -6.85 18.21
C LEU A 243 7.62 -5.91 17.56
N ILE A 244 7.70 -5.68 16.24
CA ILE A 244 6.68 -4.91 15.52
C ILE A 244 5.30 -5.55 15.65
N GLN A 245 5.17 -6.87 15.52
CA GLN A 245 3.89 -7.57 15.70
C GLN A 245 3.30 -7.46 17.11
N SER A 246 4.06 -6.96 18.09
CA SER A 246 3.55 -6.72 19.45
C SER A 246 2.89 -5.34 19.65
N HIS A 247 2.96 -4.44 18.65
CA HIS A 247 2.35 -3.11 18.75
C HIS A 247 0.83 -3.13 19.02
N PRO A 248 0.01 -4.09 18.53
CA PRO A 248 -1.42 -4.09 18.87
C PRO A 248 -1.63 -4.30 20.38
N ALA A 249 -0.85 -5.20 20.98
CA ALA A 249 -0.89 -5.45 22.42
C ALA A 249 -0.38 -4.24 23.23
N PHE A 250 0.68 -3.57 22.77
CA PHE A 250 1.13 -2.32 23.38
C PHE A 250 0.06 -1.22 23.28
N GLY A 251 -0.61 -1.10 22.13
CA GLY A 251 -1.70 -0.16 21.91
C GLY A 251 -2.83 -0.38 22.90
N TYR A 252 -3.32 -1.62 23.01
CA TYR A 252 -4.34 -1.97 24.01
C TYR A 252 -3.88 -1.62 25.43
N HIS A 253 -2.64 -1.94 25.80
CA HIS A 253 -2.12 -1.69 27.14
C HIS A 253 -2.06 -0.19 27.49
N ILE A 254 -1.71 0.67 26.52
CA ILE A 254 -1.73 2.13 26.67
C ILE A 254 -3.16 2.62 26.90
N LEU A 255 -4.11 2.08 26.13
CA LEU A 255 -5.49 2.55 26.10
C LEU A 255 -6.38 1.96 27.20
N GLN A 256 -6.05 0.79 27.77
CA GLN A 256 -6.95 0.04 28.66
C GLN A 256 -7.44 0.84 29.87
N ASN A 257 -6.56 1.69 30.44
CA ASN A 257 -6.85 2.51 31.62
C ASN A 257 -7.48 3.86 31.29
N GLN A 258 -7.62 4.19 30.01
CA GLN A 258 -8.22 5.44 29.54
C GLN A 258 -9.75 5.33 29.56
N ASN A 259 -10.42 6.43 29.92
CA ASN A 259 -11.88 6.52 29.94
C ASN A 259 -12.45 6.81 28.55
N ILE A 260 -12.21 5.87 27.63
CA ILE A 260 -12.65 5.92 26.23
C ILE A 260 -13.38 4.63 25.87
N SER A 261 -14.07 4.63 24.74
CA SER A 261 -14.81 3.48 24.23
C SER A 261 -13.96 2.22 24.14
N GLU A 262 -14.51 1.07 24.56
CA GLU A 262 -13.85 -0.23 24.42
C GLU A 262 -13.56 -0.57 22.95
N HIS A 263 -14.41 -0.10 22.02
CA HIS A 263 -14.19 -0.28 20.59
C HIS A 263 -12.87 0.33 20.11
N ILE A 264 -12.43 1.45 20.68
CA ILE A 264 -11.14 2.08 20.35
C ILE A 264 -9.99 1.20 20.84
N LYS A 265 -10.11 0.68 22.07
CA LYS A 265 -9.12 -0.20 22.69
C LYS A 265 -8.98 -1.49 21.88
N LEU A 266 -10.10 -2.15 21.57
CA LEU A 266 -10.13 -3.36 20.77
C LEU A 266 -9.64 -3.12 19.34
N SER A 267 -9.95 -1.97 18.73
CA SER A 267 -9.40 -1.63 17.41
C SER A 267 -7.88 -1.58 17.41
N ALA A 268 -7.26 -1.02 18.46
CA ALA A 268 -5.81 -1.07 18.61
C ALA A 268 -5.27 -2.50 18.74
N LEU A 269 -6.00 -3.40 19.44
CA LEU A 269 -5.58 -4.79 19.64
C LEU A 269 -5.80 -5.68 18.41
N GLU A 270 -6.88 -5.48 17.68
CA GLU A 270 -7.47 -6.46 16.76
C GLU A 270 -7.42 -6.04 15.29
N HIS A 271 -6.94 -4.84 14.94
CA HIS A 271 -6.93 -4.38 13.53
C HIS A 271 -6.09 -5.26 12.57
N HIS A 272 -5.22 -6.11 13.11
CA HIS A 272 -4.49 -7.13 12.34
C HIS A 272 -5.11 -8.53 12.36
N GLU A 273 -6.21 -8.71 13.08
CA GLU A 273 -7.02 -9.93 13.00
C GLU A 273 -7.67 -10.07 11.62
N LYS A 274 -7.95 -11.32 11.24
CA LYS A 274 -8.60 -11.67 9.98
C LYS A 274 -9.74 -12.63 10.28
N CYS A 275 -10.86 -12.50 9.57
CA CYS A 275 -12.09 -13.24 9.83
C CYS A 275 -11.94 -14.77 9.72
N ASP A 276 -10.94 -15.25 8.99
CA ASP A 276 -10.57 -16.67 8.85
C ASP A 276 -9.62 -17.17 9.97
N GLY A 277 -9.23 -16.32 10.92
CA GLY A 277 -8.30 -16.66 12.00
C GLY A 277 -6.82 -16.63 11.59
N SER A 278 -6.48 -16.19 10.37
CA SER A 278 -5.09 -16.10 9.93
C SER A 278 -4.35 -14.87 10.45
N GLY A 279 -5.05 -13.97 11.15
CA GLY A 279 -4.53 -12.72 11.68
C GLY A 279 -3.73 -12.87 12.97
N TYR A 280 -3.44 -11.75 13.62
CA TYR A 280 -2.69 -11.69 14.88
C TYR A 280 -3.16 -10.46 15.69
N PRO A 281 -2.89 -10.40 17.01
CA PRO A 281 -2.09 -11.32 17.84
C PRO A 281 -2.84 -12.55 18.39
N MET A 282 -4.16 -12.50 18.47
CA MET A 282 -5.03 -13.47 19.14
C MET A 282 -5.58 -14.55 18.19
N LYS A 283 -5.49 -14.38 16.87
CA LYS A 283 -5.98 -15.32 15.84
C LYS A 283 -7.50 -15.53 15.95
N LEU A 284 -8.22 -14.42 16.10
CA LEU A 284 -9.67 -14.40 16.27
C LEU A 284 -10.39 -14.76 14.97
N THR A 285 -11.54 -15.40 15.10
CA THR A 285 -12.47 -15.62 13.98
C THR A 285 -13.51 -14.51 13.93
N ALA A 286 -14.18 -14.36 12.79
CA ALA A 286 -15.09 -13.25 12.48
C ALA A 286 -16.09 -12.86 13.58
N ASP A 287 -16.60 -13.81 14.35
CA ASP A 287 -17.57 -13.60 15.44
C ASP A 287 -16.98 -12.96 16.70
N LYS A 288 -15.65 -13.00 16.84
CA LYS A 288 -14.92 -12.51 18.02
C LYS A 288 -14.19 -11.19 17.79
N ILE A 289 -14.05 -10.78 16.54
CA ILE A 289 -13.39 -9.52 16.19
C ILE A 289 -14.40 -8.39 16.33
N ASP A 290 -14.02 -7.34 17.05
CA ASP A 290 -14.80 -6.13 17.19
C ASP A 290 -15.15 -5.55 15.81
N ARG A 291 -16.38 -5.04 15.68
CA ARG A 291 -16.85 -4.51 14.40
C ARG A 291 -16.01 -3.33 13.90
N TYR A 292 -15.53 -2.47 14.78
CA TYR A 292 -14.69 -1.34 14.37
C TYR A 292 -13.28 -1.80 14.02
N ALA A 293 -12.74 -2.83 14.71
CA ALA A 293 -11.48 -3.45 14.32
C ALA A 293 -11.54 -4.05 12.91
N LYS A 294 -12.66 -4.67 12.50
CA LYS A 294 -12.87 -5.14 11.11
C LYS A 294 -12.85 -4.01 10.09
N LEU A 295 -13.44 -2.87 10.43
CA LEU A 295 -13.46 -1.67 9.58
C LEU A 295 -12.04 -1.11 9.42
N VAL A 296 -11.33 -0.93 10.54
CA VAL A 296 -9.95 -0.44 10.58
C VAL A 296 -9.02 -1.39 9.83
N ALA A 297 -9.18 -2.71 9.96
CA ALA A 297 -8.34 -3.70 9.29
C ALA A 297 -8.36 -3.57 7.75
N ILE A 298 -9.49 -3.17 7.16
CA ILE A 298 -9.60 -2.94 5.71
C ILE A 298 -8.96 -1.58 5.35
N ALA A 299 -9.25 -0.55 6.13
CA ALA A 299 -8.74 0.81 5.92
C ALA A 299 -7.20 0.87 6.02
N ASP A 300 -6.62 0.25 7.06
CA ASP A 300 -5.19 0.11 7.30
C ASP A 300 -4.50 -0.57 6.11
N VAL A 301 -4.98 -1.75 5.73
CA VAL A 301 -4.38 -2.51 4.61
C VAL A 301 -4.48 -1.74 3.30
N TYR A 302 -5.60 -1.07 3.03
CA TYR A 302 -5.74 -0.26 1.83
C TYR A 302 -4.78 0.93 1.81
N ASP A 303 -4.67 1.68 2.91
CA ASP A 303 -3.72 2.80 3.00
C ASP A 303 -2.28 2.29 2.88
N ALA A 304 -1.93 1.23 3.62
CA ALA A 304 -0.61 0.63 3.61
C ALA A 304 -0.17 0.14 2.21
N MET A 305 -1.09 -0.37 1.39
CA MET A 305 -0.80 -0.84 0.03
C MET A 305 -0.73 0.30 -0.99
N THR A 306 -1.47 1.39 -0.76
CA THR A 306 -1.59 2.47 -1.73
C THR A 306 -0.68 3.66 -1.43
N ALA A 307 -0.26 3.89 -0.18
CA ALA A 307 0.66 4.95 0.19
C ALA A 307 2.07 4.71 -0.37
N ASP A 308 2.77 5.80 -0.73
CA ASP A 308 4.19 5.74 -1.01
C ASP A 308 4.96 5.52 0.31
N ARG A 309 6.03 4.73 0.25
CA ARG A 309 6.94 4.48 1.37
C ARG A 309 8.36 4.81 0.95
N VAL A 310 9.22 5.08 1.92
CA VAL A 310 10.66 5.39 1.73
C VAL A 310 11.35 4.41 0.77
N TYR A 311 10.93 3.15 0.77
CA TYR A 311 11.53 2.05 -0.02
C TYR A 311 10.65 1.54 -1.17
N ARG A 312 9.45 2.11 -1.40
CA ARG A 312 8.54 1.60 -2.44
C ARG A 312 7.46 2.61 -2.83
N LYS A 313 7.21 2.72 -4.14
CA LYS A 313 6.01 3.41 -4.65
C LYS A 313 4.72 2.65 -4.27
N GLY A 314 3.69 3.41 -3.95
CA GLY A 314 2.34 2.92 -3.68
C GLY A 314 1.78 2.14 -4.85
N MET A 315 0.97 1.12 -4.54
CA MET A 315 0.31 0.31 -5.56
C MET A 315 -0.85 1.09 -6.21
N CYS A 316 -1.07 0.86 -7.50
CA CYS A 316 -2.28 1.35 -8.17
C CYS A 316 -3.53 0.85 -7.43
N PRO A 317 -4.51 1.72 -7.12
CA PRO A 317 -5.74 1.31 -6.44
C PRO A 317 -6.50 0.16 -7.11
N PHE A 318 -6.54 0.11 -8.45
CA PHE A 318 -7.16 -1.00 -9.18
C PHE A 318 -6.47 -2.35 -8.92
N LYS A 319 -5.16 -2.34 -8.71
CA LYS A 319 -4.41 -3.56 -8.33
C LYS A 319 -4.67 -3.96 -6.88
N VAL A 320 -4.85 -3.00 -5.98
CA VAL A 320 -5.25 -3.27 -4.59
C VAL A 320 -6.65 -3.87 -4.54
N ILE A 321 -7.59 -3.32 -5.33
CA ILE A 321 -8.94 -3.87 -5.49
C ILE A 321 -8.88 -5.31 -6.00
N GLU A 322 -8.07 -5.60 -7.03
CA GLU A 322 -7.88 -6.96 -7.55
C GLU A 322 -7.41 -7.93 -6.45
N ILE A 323 -6.46 -7.52 -5.62
CA ILE A 323 -5.97 -8.35 -4.49
C ILE A 323 -7.07 -8.62 -3.46
N PHE A 324 -7.87 -7.61 -3.13
CA PHE A 324 -9.01 -7.79 -2.24
C PHE A 324 -10.11 -8.70 -2.84
N GLU A 325 -10.34 -8.66 -4.15
CA GLU A 325 -11.27 -9.58 -4.83
C GLU A 325 -10.76 -11.03 -4.81
N GLU A 326 -9.45 -11.24 -4.99
CA GLU A 326 -8.83 -12.57 -5.05
C GLU A 326 -8.65 -13.23 -3.68
N GLU A 327 -8.33 -12.45 -2.64
CA GLU A 327 -8.00 -13.00 -1.31
C GLU A 327 -8.76 -12.38 -0.13
N GLY A 328 -9.48 -11.28 -0.36
CA GLY A 328 -10.04 -10.50 0.74
C GLY A 328 -11.33 -11.09 1.29
N LEU A 329 -12.15 -11.70 0.45
CA LEU A 329 -13.51 -12.11 0.82
C LEU A 329 -13.57 -13.18 1.93
N GLN A 330 -12.51 -13.96 2.11
CA GLN A 330 -12.37 -14.89 3.22
C GLN A 330 -11.70 -14.28 4.47
N LYS A 331 -10.86 -13.25 4.28
CA LYS A 331 -10.06 -12.63 5.35
C LYS A 331 -10.78 -11.48 6.05
N TYR A 332 -11.73 -10.85 5.37
CA TYR A 332 -12.44 -9.68 5.86
C TYR A 332 -13.94 -9.91 5.87
N ASP A 333 -14.65 -9.11 6.65
CA ASP A 333 -16.11 -9.16 6.71
C ASP A 333 -16.69 -8.74 5.35
N VAL A 334 -17.51 -9.61 4.75
CA VAL A 334 -18.01 -9.47 3.37
C VAL A 334 -18.80 -8.19 3.19
N VAL A 335 -19.61 -7.78 4.18
CA VAL A 335 -20.41 -6.55 4.09
C VAL A 335 -19.48 -5.35 4.03
N PHE A 336 -18.42 -5.37 4.84
CA PHE A 336 -17.51 -4.24 4.98
C PHE A 336 -16.63 -4.13 3.74
N ILE A 337 -15.94 -5.20 3.37
CA ILE A 337 -15.03 -5.19 2.22
C ILE A 337 -15.75 -4.86 0.92
N MET A 338 -16.95 -5.42 0.67
CA MET A 338 -17.69 -5.12 -0.56
C MET A 338 -18.15 -3.67 -0.58
N THR A 339 -18.66 -3.14 0.54
CA THR A 339 -19.03 -1.71 0.63
C THR A 339 -17.82 -0.82 0.35
N PHE A 340 -16.67 -1.16 0.94
CA PHE A 340 -15.43 -0.41 0.74
C PHE A 340 -15.00 -0.40 -0.73
N LEU A 341 -14.86 -1.58 -1.35
CA LEU A 341 -14.36 -1.71 -2.71
C LEU A 341 -15.30 -1.06 -3.73
N GLU A 342 -16.62 -1.26 -3.59
CA GLU A 342 -17.62 -0.64 -4.46
C GLU A 342 -17.54 0.89 -4.35
N SER A 343 -17.41 1.44 -3.15
CA SER A 343 -17.32 2.88 -2.95
C SER A 343 -16.00 3.45 -3.47
N VAL A 344 -14.87 2.80 -3.19
CA VAL A 344 -13.54 3.22 -3.67
C VAL A 344 -13.49 3.22 -5.19
N VAL A 345 -13.90 2.15 -5.86
CA VAL A 345 -13.80 2.11 -7.32
C VAL A 345 -14.66 3.19 -8.01
N ASN A 346 -15.78 3.56 -7.39
CA ASN A 346 -16.63 4.64 -7.88
C ASN A 346 -15.96 6.03 -7.77
N THR A 347 -14.92 6.21 -6.94
CA THR A 347 -14.14 7.46 -6.90
C THR A 347 -13.33 7.66 -8.19
N TYR A 348 -13.15 6.62 -9.00
CA TYR A 348 -12.31 6.64 -10.21
C TYR A 348 -13.10 6.74 -11.51
N ILE A 349 -14.43 6.86 -11.46
CA ILE A 349 -15.23 7.14 -12.65
C ILE A 349 -14.76 8.49 -13.23
N ASP A 350 -14.64 8.53 -14.55
CA ASP A 350 -14.14 9.66 -15.34
C ASP A 350 -12.64 9.97 -15.18
N ASN A 351 -11.89 9.21 -14.36
CA ASN A 351 -10.44 9.32 -14.33
C ASN A 351 -9.80 8.65 -15.56
N ARG A 352 -8.73 9.26 -16.07
CA ARG A 352 -7.86 8.66 -17.08
C ARG A 352 -6.98 7.59 -16.42
N VAL A 353 -6.73 6.51 -17.14
CA VAL A 353 -5.93 5.37 -16.68
C VAL A 353 -5.02 4.87 -17.79
N LEU A 354 -3.82 4.43 -17.41
CA LEU A 354 -2.86 3.76 -18.27
C LEU A 354 -3.02 2.24 -18.12
N LEU A 355 -3.09 1.54 -19.25
CA LEU A 355 -3.13 0.08 -19.32
C LEU A 355 -1.74 -0.54 -19.43
N SER A 356 -1.64 -1.82 -19.09
CA SER A 356 -0.40 -2.62 -19.17
C SER A 356 0.21 -2.71 -20.57
N ASP A 357 -0.56 -2.42 -21.62
CA ASP A 357 -0.10 -2.38 -23.02
C ASP A 357 0.23 -0.96 -23.53
N GLY A 358 0.24 0.02 -22.62
CA GLY A 358 0.57 1.42 -22.92
C GLY A 358 -0.60 2.26 -23.44
N ARG A 359 -1.78 1.67 -23.69
CA ARG A 359 -2.96 2.45 -24.10
C ARG A 359 -3.55 3.23 -22.93
N ILE A 360 -4.17 4.35 -23.26
CA ILE A 360 -4.87 5.20 -22.30
C ILE A 360 -6.38 5.12 -22.53
N GLY A 361 -7.13 5.06 -21.43
CA GLY A 361 -8.59 5.12 -21.45
C GLY A 361 -9.14 5.90 -20.27
N THR A 362 -10.42 6.24 -20.34
CA THR A 362 -11.17 6.89 -19.27
C THR A 362 -12.15 5.90 -18.67
N VAL A 363 -12.18 5.76 -17.35
CA VAL A 363 -13.13 4.86 -16.67
C VAL A 363 -14.55 5.40 -16.87
N LYS A 364 -15.43 4.62 -17.50
CA LYS A 364 -16.83 5.04 -17.75
C LYS A 364 -17.86 4.22 -17.00
N TRP A 365 -17.57 2.96 -16.71
CA TRP A 365 -18.51 2.10 -16.02
C TRP A 365 -17.80 1.04 -15.18
N ILE A 366 -18.32 0.80 -13.98
CA ILE A 366 -17.78 -0.16 -13.02
C ILE A 366 -18.51 -1.49 -13.17
N ASN A 367 -17.74 -2.56 -13.38
CA ASN A 367 -18.28 -3.92 -13.38
C ASN A 367 -18.43 -4.43 -11.95
N LYS A 368 -19.67 -4.58 -11.48
CA LYS A 368 -19.95 -5.09 -10.12
C LYS A 368 -19.49 -6.53 -9.86
N GLN A 369 -19.26 -7.32 -10.90
CA GLN A 369 -18.74 -8.68 -10.76
C GLN A 369 -17.20 -8.72 -10.69
N GLN A 370 -16.54 -7.64 -11.12
CA GLN A 370 -15.09 -7.52 -11.15
C GLN A 370 -14.70 -6.04 -11.13
N LEU A 371 -14.69 -5.46 -9.93
CA LEU A 371 -14.45 -4.04 -9.64
C LEU A 371 -13.07 -3.60 -10.15
N SER A 372 -12.07 -4.48 -10.14
CA SER A 372 -10.74 -4.21 -10.71
C SER A 372 -10.70 -4.08 -12.24
N LYS A 373 -11.77 -4.48 -12.95
CA LYS A 373 -11.85 -4.50 -14.42
C LYS A 373 -13.04 -3.68 -14.95
N PRO A 374 -12.98 -2.34 -14.85
CA PRO A 374 -14.03 -1.47 -15.39
C PRO A 374 -14.09 -1.47 -16.92
N MET A 375 -15.14 -0.87 -17.47
CA MET A 375 -15.21 -0.50 -18.87
C MET A 375 -14.58 0.88 -19.07
N LEU A 376 -13.70 0.96 -20.06
CA LEU A 376 -12.98 2.17 -20.42
C LEU A 376 -13.49 2.72 -21.76
N GLN A 377 -13.55 4.04 -21.88
CA GLN A 377 -13.58 4.72 -23.16
C GLN A 377 -12.14 5.06 -23.57
N MET A 378 -11.66 4.47 -24.65
CA MET A 378 -10.31 4.68 -25.19
C MET A 378 -10.22 6.05 -25.89
N GLU A 379 -8.99 6.52 -26.16
CA GLU A 379 -8.76 7.83 -26.81
C GLU A 379 -9.33 7.91 -28.24
N ASP A 380 -9.45 6.77 -28.94
CA ASP A 380 -10.09 6.67 -30.26
C ASP A 380 -11.64 6.68 -30.19
N GLY A 381 -12.19 6.83 -28.99
CA GLY A 381 -13.63 6.84 -28.72
C GLY A 381 -14.26 5.44 -28.60
N SER A 382 -13.52 4.36 -28.83
CA SER A 382 -14.01 2.99 -28.65
C SER A 382 -14.19 2.65 -27.17
N PHE A 383 -15.02 1.64 -26.88
CA PHE A 383 -15.20 1.11 -25.53
C PHE A 383 -14.47 -0.22 -25.37
N LEU A 384 -13.65 -0.31 -24.33
CA LEU A 384 -12.91 -1.51 -23.95
C LEU A 384 -13.46 -2.06 -22.62
N GLU A 385 -14.00 -3.26 -22.65
CA GLU A 385 -14.42 -3.99 -21.45
C GLU A 385 -13.24 -4.83 -20.92
N LEU A 386 -12.62 -4.38 -19.84
CA LEU A 386 -11.43 -5.07 -19.28
C LEU A 386 -11.76 -6.48 -18.78
N ALA A 387 -12.98 -6.73 -18.31
CA ALA A 387 -13.39 -8.06 -17.85
C ALA A 387 -13.33 -9.14 -18.95
N LYS A 388 -13.42 -8.74 -20.23
CA LYS A 388 -13.28 -9.64 -21.38
C LYS A 388 -11.81 -9.83 -21.82
N ASN A 389 -10.89 -9.05 -21.30
CA ASN A 389 -9.49 -9.01 -21.69
C ASN A 389 -8.59 -9.23 -20.46
N ARG A 390 -8.48 -10.49 -20.02
CA ARG A 390 -7.83 -10.85 -18.75
C ARG A 390 -6.36 -10.44 -18.64
N GLU A 391 -5.65 -10.39 -19.76
CA GLU A 391 -4.24 -9.99 -19.84
C GLU A 391 -4.02 -8.48 -19.61
N LEU A 392 -5.07 -7.67 -19.74
CA LEU A 392 -4.98 -6.22 -19.55
C LEU A 392 -5.30 -5.85 -18.10
N SER A 393 -4.47 -4.97 -17.55
CA SER A 393 -4.65 -4.39 -16.22
C SER A 393 -4.43 -2.88 -16.27
N ILE A 394 -5.05 -2.17 -15.33
CA ILE A 394 -4.77 -0.75 -15.10
C ILE A 394 -3.50 -0.68 -14.25
N VAL A 395 -2.45 -0.05 -14.81
CA VAL A 395 -1.16 0.08 -14.13
C VAL A 395 -1.02 1.41 -13.39
N GLN A 396 -1.73 2.45 -13.84
CA GLN A 396 -1.66 3.78 -13.26
C GLN A 396 -2.95 4.57 -13.54
N ILE A 397 -3.33 5.42 -12.59
CA ILE A 397 -4.33 6.48 -12.79
C ILE A 397 -3.55 7.74 -13.18
N LEU A 398 -4.03 8.48 -14.18
CA LEU A 398 -3.32 9.61 -14.81
C LEU A 398 -3.78 10.98 -14.35
#